data_AF-A0A4S3TN94-F1
#
_entry.id   AF-A0A4S3TN94-F1
#
_cell.length_a   1.000
_cell.length_b   1.000
_cell.length_c   1.000
_cell.angle_alpha   90.00
_cell.angle_beta   90.00
_cell.angle_gamma   90.00
#
_symmetry.space_group_name_H-M   'P 1'
#
loop_
_entity.id
_entity.type
_entity.pdbx_description
1 polymer ?
#
loop_
_entity_poly.entity_id
_entity_poly.type
_entity_poly.pdbx_seq_one_letter_code
_entity_poly.pdbx_strand_id
1 'polypeptide(L)'
;MATSERPRLGFGTTVYTDDGKPIGQVRGFDEDGVYITFRDGFEGMSVEHVRSGHEFGEAHLMWRCLECGEMDKLEDQLPETCPSCGTDRENLYYWTED
;
A
#
# COMPACT_ATOMS: atom_id res chain seq x y z
N MET A 1 -30.20 -11.71 -34.57
CA MET A 1 -29.92 -11.24 -33.21
C MET A 1 -28.55 -11.77 -32.85
N ALA A 2 -27.53 -10.91 -32.75
CA ALA A 2 -26.18 -11.35 -32.38
C ALA A 2 -26.20 -11.67 -30.89
N THR A 3 -26.04 -12.94 -30.54
CA THR A 3 -25.79 -13.36 -29.16
C THR A 3 -24.43 -12.78 -28.80
N SER A 4 -24.37 -11.72 -28.00
CA SER A 4 -23.11 -11.28 -27.42
C SER A 4 -22.60 -12.43 -26.56
N GLU A 5 -21.69 -13.25 -27.12
CA GLU A 5 -20.89 -14.18 -26.34
C GLU A 5 -20.16 -13.33 -25.31
N ARG A 6 -20.66 -13.35 -24.06
CA ARG A 6 -19.96 -12.71 -22.96
C ARG A 6 -18.58 -13.37 -22.92
N PRO A 7 -17.49 -12.61 -23.15
CA PRO A 7 -16.15 -13.20 -23.09
C PRO A 7 -16.02 -13.87 -21.73
N ARG A 8 -15.83 -15.19 -21.75
CA ARG A 8 -15.60 -15.97 -20.54
C ARG A 8 -14.17 -15.67 -20.09
N LEU A 9 -14.02 -14.64 -19.26
CA LEU A 9 -12.78 -14.39 -18.55
C LEU A 9 -12.58 -15.57 -17.59
N GLY A 10 -11.47 -16.27 -17.76
CA GLY A 10 -11.09 -17.41 -16.93
C GLY A 10 -9.83 -17.09 -16.13
N PHE A 11 -9.58 -17.88 -15.09
CA PHE A 11 -8.27 -17.86 -14.42
C PHE A 11 -7.16 -18.11 -15.45
N GLY A 12 -6.10 -17.31 -15.40
CA GLY A 12 -4.96 -17.37 -16.32
C GLY A 12 -5.18 -16.66 -17.65
N THR A 13 -6.36 -16.10 -17.93
CA THR A 13 -6.56 -15.30 -19.15
C THR A 13 -5.63 -14.09 -19.17
N THR A 14 -4.86 -13.92 -20.24
CA THR A 14 -3.99 -12.75 -20.42
C THR A 14 -4.82 -11.51 -20.71
N VAL A 15 -4.53 -10.43 -20.00
CA VAL A 15 -5.15 -9.11 -20.19
C VAL A 15 -4.18 -8.20 -20.96
N TYR A 16 -4.72 -7.40 -21.87
CA TYR A 16 -3.96 -6.53 -22.76
C TYR A 16 -4.48 -5.09 -22.67
N THR A 17 -3.62 -4.09 -22.94
CA THR A 17 -4.04 -2.70 -23.22
C THR A 17 -4.75 -2.63 -24.57
N ASP A 18 -5.35 -1.49 -24.89
CA ASP A 18 -5.95 -1.24 -26.19
C ASP A 18 -4.91 -1.27 -27.33
N ASP A 19 -3.68 -0.84 -27.06
CA ASP A 19 -2.53 -1.00 -27.97
C ASP A 19 -2.05 -2.45 -28.15
N GLY A 20 -2.66 -3.42 -27.46
CA GLY A 20 -2.29 -4.83 -27.51
C GLY A 20 -1.09 -5.22 -26.64
N LYS A 21 -0.66 -4.36 -25.71
CA LYS A 21 0.44 -4.66 -24.79
C LYS A 21 -0.05 -5.58 -23.66
N PRO A 22 0.58 -6.74 -23.39
CA PRO A 22 0.14 -7.62 -22.31
C PRO A 22 0.43 -7.01 -20.94
N ILE A 23 -0.60 -6.96 -20.08
CA ILE A 23 -0.57 -6.40 -18.72
C ILE A 23 -0.28 -7.48 -17.68
N GLY A 24 -0.97 -8.61 -17.79
CA GLY A 24 -1.03 -9.60 -16.71
C GLY A 24 -1.95 -10.76 -17.01
N GLN A 25 -2.23 -11.57 -15.99
CA GLN A 25 -3.20 -12.67 -16.06
C GLN A 25 -4.28 -12.51 -15.00
N VAL A 26 -5.52 -12.89 -15.34
CA VAL A 26 -6.64 -12.93 -14.40
C VAL A 26 -6.38 -13.96 -13.32
N ARG A 27 -6.33 -13.53 -12.06
CA ARG A 27 -6.20 -14.40 -10.89
C ARG A 27 -7.54 -14.62 -10.18
N GLY A 28 -8.55 -13.81 -10.46
CA GLY A 28 -9.89 -13.98 -9.91
C GLY A 28 -10.86 -12.95 -10.42
N PHE A 29 -12.14 -13.19 -10.12
CA PHE A 29 -13.22 -12.24 -10.34
C PHE A 29 -14.38 -12.57 -9.40
N ASP A 30 -15.12 -11.55 -8.99
CA ASP A 30 -16.33 -11.65 -8.17
C ASP A 30 -17.35 -10.60 -8.62
N GLU A 31 -18.34 -10.30 -7.79
CA GLU A 31 -19.37 -9.31 -8.09
C GLU A 31 -18.83 -7.87 -8.21
N ASP A 32 -17.70 -7.58 -7.57
CA ASP A 32 -17.05 -6.27 -7.53
C ASP A 32 -16.05 -6.05 -8.68
N GLY A 33 -15.52 -7.12 -9.30
CA GLY A 33 -14.69 -6.96 -10.49
C GLY A 33 -13.73 -8.09 -10.81
N VAL A 34 -12.59 -7.73 -11.40
CA VAL A 34 -11.56 -8.65 -11.90
C VAL A 34 -10.19 -8.30 -11.30
N TYR A 35 -9.51 -9.32 -10.78
CA TYR A 35 -8.19 -9.20 -10.17
C TYR A 35 -7.12 -9.75 -11.12
N ILE A 36 -6.07 -8.96 -11.36
CA ILE A 36 -5.02 -9.27 -12.34
C ILE A 36 -3.67 -9.31 -11.62
N THR A 37 -2.88 -10.36 -11.84
CA THR A 37 -1.46 -10.36 -11.48
C THR A 37 -0.67 -9.69 -12.60
N PHE A 38 -0.04 -8.56 -12.30
CA PHE A 38 0.83 -7.84 -13.24
C PHE A 38 2.11 -8.62 -13.53
N ARG A 39 2.59 -8.54 -14.77
CA ARG A 39 3.92 -9.02 -15.13
C ARG A 39 4.98 -8.00 -14.70
N ASP A 40 6.19 -8.46 -14.44
CA ASP A 40 7.34 -7.60 -14.11
C ASP A 40 7.56 -6.53 -15.20
N GLY A 41 7.81 -5.27 -14.80
CA GLY A 41 7.98 -4.14 -15.70
C GLY A 41 6.69 -3.54 -16.28
N PHE A 42 5.51 -3.99 -15.82
CA PHE A 42 4.24 -3.31 -16.10
C PHE A 42 3.82 -2.52 -14.87
N GLU A 43 4.12 -1.21 -14.86
CA GLU A 43 3.50 -0.27 -13.93
C GLU A 43 2.03 -0.13 -14.35
N GLY A 44 1.17 -0.98 -13.81
CA GLY A 44 -0.23 -0.60 -13.70
C GLY A 44 -0.28 0.71 -12.92
N MET A 45 -1.14 1.65 -13.32
CA MET A 45 -1.62 2.65 -12.36
C MET A 45 -2.44 1.88 -11.33
N SER A 46 -1.75 1.14 -10.49
CA SER A 46 -2.30 0.39 -9.39
C SER A 46 -2.97 1.41 -8.47
N VAL A 47 -3.97 0.97 -7.72
CA VAL A 47 -4.36 1.69 -6.52
C VAL A 47 -3.17 1.83 -5.55
N GLU A 48 -2.09 1.06 -5.75
CA GLU A 48 -0.78 1.26 -5.12
C GLU A 48 0.05 2.39 -5.76
N HIS A 49 -0.25 2.86 -6.97
CA HIS A 49 0.29 4.10 -7.55
C HIS A 49 -0.38 5.37 -7.00
N VAL A 50 -1.49 5.22 -6.26
CA VAL A 50 -1.96 6.25 -5.30
C VAL A 50 -1.08 6.27 -4.05
N ARG A 51 -0.25 5.25 -3.80
CA ARG A 51 0.66 5.19 -2.64
C ARG A 51 2.10 5.62 -2.95
N SER A 52 2.44 5.84 -4.21
CA SER A 52 3.82 6.16 -4.62
C SER A 52 4.03 7.64 -5.02
N GLY A 53 3.06 8.51 -4.72
CA GLY A 53 3.09 9.93 -5.07
C GLY A 53 2.68 10.83 -3.92
N HIS A 54 3.47 10.82 -2.84
CA HIS A 54 3.81 11.99 -2.00
C HIS A 54 2.77 13.07 -1.62
N GLU A 55 1.44 12.89 -1.67
CA GLU A 55 0.51 13.96 -1.24
C GLU A 55 -0.95 13.58 -0.86
N PHE A 56 -1.23 12.41 -0.28
CA PHE A 56 -2.52 12.18 0.42
C PHE A 56 -2.40 11.26 1.64
N GLY A 57 -2.56 11.85 2.83
CA GLY A 57 -2.68 11.13 4.12
C GLY A 57 -1.37 10.96 4.86
N GLU A 58 -0.76 12.06 5.32
CA GLU A 58 0.42 12.02 6.18
C GLU A 58 0.08 11.49 7.58
N ALA A 59 0.00 10.17 7.72
CA ALA A 59 0.26 9.58 9.03
C ALA A 59 1.75 9.82 9.32
N HIS A 60 2.07 10.98 9.91
CA HIS A 60 3.40 11.21 10.44
C HIS A 60 3.65 10.12 11.48
N LEU A 61 4.57 9.20 11.18
CA LEU A 61 5.02 8.24 12.17
C LEU A 61 5.53 9.05 13.37
N MET A 62 4.97 8.79 14.54
CA MET A 62 5.36 9.44 15.77
C MET A 62 5.85 8.38 16.74
N TRP A 63 6.69 8.79 17.66
CA TRP A 63 7.03 7.98 18.81
C TRP A 63 6.45 8.58 20.08
N ARG A 64 6.23 7.72 21.07
CA ARG A 64 5.77 8.12 22.40
C ARG A 64 6.58 7.40 23.48
N CYS A 65 6.89 8.12 24.55
CA CYS A 65 7.51 7.58 25.76
C CYS A 65 6.44 6.97 26.69
N LEU A 66 6.65 5.73 27.14
CA LEU A 66 5.78 5.06 28.11
C LEU A 66 5.89 5.65 29.53
N GLU A 67 7.05 6.18 29.88
CA GLU A 67 7.34 6.66 31.24
C GLU A 67 6.78 8.07 31.49
N CYS A 68 7.06 9.02 30.58
CA CYS A 68 6.66 10.42 30.76
C CYS A 68 5.60 10.90 29.78
N GLY A 69 5.28 10.12 28.74
CA GLY A 69 4.30 10.49 27.74
C GLY A 69 4.80 11.49 26.68
N GLU A 70 6.10 11.83 26.65
CA GLU A 70 6.70 12.67 25.60
C GLU A 70 6.47 12.07 24.21
N MET A 71 6.23 12.93 23.22
CA MET A 71 5.88 12.52 21.86
C MET A 71 6.58 13.40 20.84
N ASP A 72 7.20 12.80 19.82
CA ASP A 72 7.83 13.54 18.73
C ASP A 72 7.78 12.74 17.41
N LYS A 73 8.14 13.39 16.31
CA LYS A 73 8.16 12.79 14.98
C LYS A 73 9.22 11.70 14.92
N LEU A 74 8.86 10.58 14.31
CA LEU A 74 9.78 9.52 13.96
C LEU A 74 10.34 9.86 12.57
N GLU A 75 11.56 10.41 12.54
CA GLU A 75 12.25 10.71 11.28
C GLU A 75 12.74 9.40 10.61
N ASP A 76 13.75 8.76 11.20
CA ASP A 76 14.30 7.48 10.73
C ASP A 76 14.20 6.38 11.79
N GLN A 77 14.57 6.69 13.04
CA GLN A 77 14.73 5.71 14.12
C GLN A 77 14.31 6.30 15.48
N LEU A 78 13.97 5.44 16.44
CA LEU A 78 13.73 5.85 17.82
C LEU A 78 15.03 6.34 18.47
N PRO A 79 15.00 7.41 19.28
CA PRO A 79 16.18 7.86 20.02
C PRO A 79 16.63 6.80 21.03
N GLU A 80 17.92 6.79 21.38
CA GLU A 80 18.46 5.84 22.35
C GLU A 80 17.91 6.06 23.77
N THR A 81 17.55 7.31 24.09
CA THR A 81 16.92 7.69 25.36
C THR A 81 15.83 8.75 25.15
N CYS A 82 14.85 8.82 26.05
CA CYS A 82 13.84 9.87 26.02
C CYS A 82 14.48 11.24 26.33
N PRO A 83 14.31 12.27 25.48
CA PRO A 83 14.88 13.60 25.72
C PRO A 83 14.26 14.33 26.92
N SER A 84 13.06 13.92 27.35
CA SER A 84 12.30 14.55 28.44
C SER A 84 12.60 13.93 29.80
N CYS A 85 12.69 12.59 29.90
CA CYS A 85 12.88 11.89 31.18
C CYS A 85 14.11 10.96 31.25
N GLY A 86 14.85 10.78 30.15
CA GLY A 86 16.09 10.00 30.11
C GLY A 86 15.92 8.48 30.15
N THR A 87 14.71 7.93 30.04
CA THR A 87 14.49 6.48 30.00
C THR A 87 15.05 5.85 28.73
N ASP A 88 15.41 4.57 28.78
CA ASP A 88 15.97 3.82 27.66
C ASP A 88 14.99 3.64 26.50
N ARG A 89 15.52 3.43 25.29
CA ARG A 89 14.77 3.18 24.05
C ARG A 89 13.69 2.10 24.16
N GLU A 90 13.87 1.11 25.03
CA GLU A 90 12.88 0.04 25.27
C GLU A 90 11.54 0.57 25.78
N ASN A 91 11.54 1.76 26.39
CA ASN A 91 10.34 2.45 26.87
C ASN A 91 9.77 3.43 25.83
N LEU A 92 10.24 3.40 24.58
CA LEU A 92 9.74 4.21 23.47
C LEU A 92 9.07 3.32 22.42
N TYR A 93 7.92 3.74 21.89
CA TYR A 93 7.16 2.96 20.91
C TYR A 93 6.63 3.84 19.78
N TYR A 94 6.46 3.23 18.61
CA TYR A 94 5.85 3.88 17.45
C TYR A 94 4.33 3.87 17.57
N TRP A 95 3.70 4.95 17.12
CA TRP A 95 2.25 5.03 16.98
C TRP A 95 1.89 5.99 15.84
N THR A 96 0.75 5.74 15.20
CA THR A 96 0.17 6.62 14.18
C THR A 96 -0.99 7.38 14.82
N GLU A 97 -1.00 8.70 14.67
CA GLU A 97 -2.17 9.51 15.03
C GLU A 97 -3.30 9.24 14.01
N ASP A 98 -4.52 9.00 14.50
CA ASP A 98 -5.75 8.75 13.71
C ASP A 98 -6.32 10.05 13.12
#